data_AF-A0A1C7Z2B9-F1
#
_entry.id   AF-A0A1C7Z2B9-F1
#
_cell.length_a   1.000
_cell.length_b   1.000
_cell.length_c   1.000
_cell.angle_alpha   90.00
_cell.angle_beta   90.00
_cell.angle_gamma   90.00
#
_symmetry.space_group_name_H-M   'P 1'
#
loop_
_entity.id
_entity.type
_entity.pdbx_description
1 polymer ?
#
loop_
_entity_poly.entity_id
_entity_poly.type
_entity_poly.pdbx_seq_one_letter_code
_entity_poly.pdbx_strand_id
1 'polypeptide(L)'
;MLPMALSDKNLKTFVNMLMSEKFKRAALKLGKPDAIDGSCIEVSKILAPIYPQLQCHHNCRIHQLNNQGDVIYGWNLLTGMIEGDLYCVAQHHAIWKKNGQCLDVTPEANPAITKITFLPDNRLQIGHGITISIPPLFVWGAAGAVWANGIKNNSPMKSYYFETNYHSSASAISALKLSPP
;
A
#
# COMPACT_ATOMS: atom_id res chain seq x y z
N MET A 1 14.20 -2.20 1.16
CA MET A 1 13.39 -3.27 0.52
C MET A 1 13.21 -2.96 -0.95
N LEU A 2 12.94 -3.96 -1.78
CA LEU A 2 12.66 -3.83 -3.21
C LEU A 2 11.25 -4.37 -3.52
N PRO A 3 10.63 -3.97 -4.64
CA PRO A 3 9.43 -4.63 -5.13
C PRO A 3 9.65 -6.14 -5.23
N MET A 4 8.73 -6.92 -4.66
CA MET A 4 8.74 -8.37 -4.79
C MET A 4 8.57 -8.74 -6.27
N ALA A 5 9.38 -9.64 -6.82
CA ALA A 5 9.17 -10.09 -8.20
C ALA A 5 7.91 -10.98 -8.29
N LEU A 6 7.15 -10.91 -9.40
CA LEU A 6 6.04 -11.84 -9.63
C LEU A 6 6.49 -13.32 -9.71
N SER A 7 7.77 -13.56 -10.01
CA SER A 7 8.40 -14.88 -10.03
C SER A 7 8.96 -15.32 -8.67
N ASP A 8 8.80 -14.52 -7.61
CA ASP A 8 9.31 -14.88 -6.28
C ASP A 8 8.62 -16.15 -5.77
N LYS A 9 9.43 -17.15 -5.38
CA LYS A 9 8.95 -18.45 -4.90
C LYS A 9 8.04 -18.34 -3.68
N ASN A 10 8.18 -17.28 -2.89
CA ASN A 10 7.42 -17.05 -1.67
C ASN A 10 6.11 -16.31 -1.91
N LEU A 11 5.93 -15.66 -3.07
CA LEU A 11 4.82 -14.76 -3.36
C LEU A 11 3.47 -15.44 -3.09
N LYS A 12 3.26 -16.65 -3.64
CA LYS A 12 2.00 -17.38 -3.50
C LYS A 12 1.65 -17.66 -2.04
N THR A 13 2.63 -18.15 -1.27
CA THR A 13 2.44 -18.44 0.15
C THR A 13 2.12 -17.16 0.92
N PHE A 14 2.88 -16.10 0.66
CA PHE A 14 2.71 -14.79 1.30
C PHE A 14 1.32 -14.19 1.03
N VAL A 15 0.88 -14.19 -0.23
CA VAL A 15 -0.45 -13.73 -0.65
C VAL A 15 -1.53 -14.56 0.02
N ASN A 16 -1.41 -15.90 0.02
CA ASN A 16 -2.41 -16.76 0.67
C ASN A 16 -2.56 -16.46 2.16
N MET A 17 -1.46 -16.23 2.88
CA MET A 17 -1.53 -15.84 4.29
C MET A 17 -2.22 -14.49 4.46
N LEU A 18 -1.78 -13.46 3.73
CA LEU A 18 -2.37 -12.12 3.78
C LEU A 18 -3.87 -12.13 3.42
N MET A 19 -4.27 -12.92 2.43
CA MET A 19 -5.67 -13.05 2.01
C MET A 19 -6.51 -13.91 2.97
N SER A 20 -5.88 -14.71 3.85
CA SER A 20 -6.58 -15.44 4.91
C SER A 20 -6.89 -14.58 6.15
N GLU A 21 -6.20 -13.44 6.30
CA GLU A 21 -6.40 -12.53 7.42
C GLU A 21 -7.80 -11.91 7.41
N LYS A 22 -8.41 -11.83 8.60
CA LYS A 22 -9.74 -11.22 8.80
C LYS A 22 -9.62 -9.86 9.47
N PHE A 23 -10.02 -8.80 8.76
CA PHE A 23 -10.04 -7.44 9.30
C PHE A 23 -11.25 -7.23 10.22
N LYS A 24 -11.01 -7.22 11.54
CA LYS A 24 -12.08 -7.05 12.56
C LYS A 24 -12.47 -5.60 12.87
N ARG A 25 -11.71 -4.62 12.37
CA ARG A 25 -11.88 -3.17 12.70
C ARG A 25 -11.83 -2.27 11.46
N ALA A 26 -12.33 -2.72 10.32
CA ALA A 26 -12.49 -1.84 9.17
C ALA A 26 -13.56 -0.78 9.50
N ALA A 27 -13.22 0.50 9.38
CA ALA A 27 -14.13 1.61 9.68
C ALA A 27 -15.23 1.79 8.61
N LEU A 28 -15.09 1.14 7.45
CA LEU A 28 -16.15 0.95 6.46
C LEU A 28 -16.53 -0.53 6.38
N LYS A 29 -17.74 -0.79 5.88
CA LYS A 29 -18.07 -2.13 5.38
C LYS A 29 -16.99 -2.51 4.35
N LEU A 30 -16.48 -3.72 4.47
CA LEU A 30 -15.56 -4.29 3.46
C LEU A 30 -16.18 -4.07 2.08
N GLY A 31 -15.36 -3.63 1.13
CA GLY A 31 -15.81 -3.52 -0.26
C GLY A 31 -16.31 -4.87 -0.77
N LYS A 32 -17.21 -4.85 -1.76
CA LYS A 32 -17.45 -6.07 -2.53
C LYS A 32 -16.14 -6.44 -3.24
N PRO A 33 -15.70 -7.70 -3.18
CA PRO A 33 -14.53 -8.13 -3.92
C PRO A 33 -14.67 -7.79 -5.41
N ASP A 34 -13.62 -7.24 -6.00
CA ASP A 34 -13.49 -7.06 -7.44
C ASP A 34 -12.84 -8.32 -8.05
N ALA A 35 -13.06 -8.58 -9.34
CA ALA A 35 -12.52 -9.74 -10.04
C ALA A 35 -10.98 -9.80 -10.02
N ILE A 36 -10.32 -8.66 -9.81
CA ILE A 36 -8.86 -8.56 -9.73
C ILE A 36 -8.32 -8.79 -8.31
N ASP A 37 -9.17 -8.83 -7.29
CA ASP A 37 -8.73 -8.98 -5.90
C ASP A 37 -8.04 -10.33 -5.68
N GLY A 38 -6.95 -10.33 -4.91
CA GLY A 38 -6.17 -11.54 -4.66
C GLY A 38 -5.20 -11.92 -5.79
N SER A 39 -5.21 -11.21 -6.92
CA SER A 39 -4.31 -11.47 -8.06
C SER A 39 -3.23 -10.39 -8.17
N CYS A 40 -1.97 -10.78 -7.97
CA CYS A 40 -0.86 -9.85 -8.09
C CYS A 40 -0.68 -9.33 -9.52
N ILE A 41 -0.43 -8.04 -9.65
CA ILE A 41 -0.15 -7.35 -10.91
C ILE A 41 1.11 -6.50 -10.78
N GLU A 42 1.80 -6.31 -11.89
CA GLU A 42 2.87 -5.31 -11.96
C GLU A 42 2.27 -3.96 -12.34
N VAL A 43 2.67 -2.91 -11.62
CA VAL A 43 2.15 -1.56 -11.81
C VAL A 43 3.32 -0.60 -12.04
N SER A 44 3.32 0.07 -13.18
CA SER A 44 4.32 1.10 -13.50
C SER A 44 4.15 2.31 -12.62
N LYS A 45 5.26 2.86 -12.14
CA LYS A 45 5.29 4.16 -11.47
C LYS A 45 5.30 5.28 -12.51
N ILE A 46 4.64 6.39 -12.21
CA ILE A 46 4.76 7.62 -13.00
C ILE A 46 5.49 8.72 -12.25
N LEU A 47 6.17 9.58 -13.00
CA LEU A 47 6.74 10.81 -12.46
C LEU A 47 5.61 11.78 -12.14
N ALA A 48 5.35 11.97 -10.85
CA ALA A 48 4.39 12.95 -10.36
C ALA A 48 5.06 13.86 -9.32
N PRO A 49 5.89 14.83 -9.76
CA PRO A 49 6.75 15.61 -8.86
C PRO A 49 5.97 16.48 -7.84
N ILE A 50 4.69 16.72 -8.07
CA ILE A 50 3.82 17.47 -7.15
C ILE A 50 3.29 16.64 -5.99
N TYR A 51 3.44 15.31 -6.04
CA TYR A 51 2.89 14.42 -5.03
C TYR A 51 3.93 14.07 -3.96
N PRO A 52 3.58 14.13 -2.67
CA PRO A 52 4.49 13.69 -1.62
C PRO A 52 4.67 12.17 -1.66
N GLN A 53 5.89 11.72 -1.36
CA GLN A 53 6.17 10.29 -1.12
C GLN A 53 5.30 9.76 0.03
N LEU A 54 5.02 8.45 0.01
CA LEU A 54 4.35 7.72 1.10
C LEU A 54 2.90 8.14 1.40
N GLN A 55 2.31 9.02 0.58
CA GLN A 55 0.91 9.44 0.68
C GLN A 55 0.06 8.85 -0.44
N CYS A 56 0.22 7.56 -0.73
CA CYS A 56 -0.38 6.91 -1.90
C CYS A 56 -1.89 7.07 -2.02
N HIS A 57 -2.63 6.90 -0.94
CA HIS A 57 -4.09 7.09 -0.91
C HIS A 57 -4.50 8.51 -1.29
N HIS A 58 -3.80 9.49 -0.71
CA HIS A 58 -4.05 10.91 -0.94
C HIS A 58 -3.70 11.30 -2.37
N ASN A 59 -2.52 10.89 -2.84
CA ASN A 59 -2.04 11.16 -4.19
C ASN A 59 -3.00 10.58 -5.23
N CYS A 60 -3.43 9.32 -5.08
CA CYS A 60 -4.40 8.71 -5.99
C CYS A 60 -5.73 9.44 -5.98
N ARG A 61 -6.20 9.93 -4.82
CA ARG A 61 -7.45 10.68 -4.74
C ARG A 61 -7.36 12.05 -5.41
N ILE A 62 -6.29 12.81 -5.20
CA ILE A 62 -6.05 14.06 -5.94
C ILE A 62 -5.94 13.76 -7.44
N HIS A 63 -5.19 12.72 -7.81
CA HIS A 63 -4.98 12.35 -9.20
C HIS A 63 -6.30 11.99 -9.89
N GLN A 64 -7.18 11.24 -9.19
CA GLN A 64 -8.52 10.92 -9.65
C GLN A 64 -9.37 12.18 -9.89
N LEU A 65 -9.35 13.14 -8.96
CA LEU A 65 -10.13 14.38 -9.11
C LEU A 65 -9.67 15.20 -10.33
N ASN A 66 -8.37 15.21 -10.59
CA ASN A 66 -7.79 15.97 -11.70
C ASN A 66 -7.89 15.24 -13.05
N ASN A 67 -7.89 13.90 -13.06
CA ASN A 67 -7.73 13.10 -14.27
C ASN A 67 -8.85 12.08 -14.52
N GLN A 68 -9.92 12.08 -13.72
CA GLN A 68 -10.95 11.02 -13.70
C GLN A 68 -10.35 9.64 -13.38
N GLY A 69 -11.10 8.55 -13.59
CA GLY A 69 -10.68 7.18 -13.30
C GLY A 69 -11.02 6.72 -11.88
N ASP A 70 -10.42 5.61 -11.48
CA ASP A 70 -10.72 4.90 -10.24
C ASP A 70 -9.47 4.75 -9.37
N VAL A 71 -9.67 4.75 -8.05
CA VAL A 71 -8.62 4.41 -7.08
C VAL A 71 -8.82 2.96 -6.68
N ILE A 72 -7.76 2.16 -6.84
CA ILE A 72 -7.75 0.76 -6.43
C ILE A 72 -6.89 0.64 -5.17
N TYR A 73 -7.47 0.07 -4.11
CA TYR A 73 -6.81 -0.18 -2.84
C TYR A 73 -6.28 -1.60 -2.76
N GLY A 74 -5.20 -1.78 -2.01
CA GLY A 74 -4.56 -3.07 -1.87
C GLY A 74 -3.21 -2.98 -1.20
N TRP A 75 -2.27 -3.77 -1.67
CA TRP A 75 -0.96 -3.94 -1.04
C TRP A 75 0.17 -3.77 -2.05
N ASN A 76 1.14 -2.93 -1.73
CA ASN A 76 2.45 -2.96 -2.35
C ASN A 76 3.27 -4.09 -1.70
N LEU A 77 3.67 -5.08 -2.48
CA LEU A 77 4.41 -6.25 -2.03
C LEU A 77 5.91 -6.04 -2.23
N LEU A 78 6.65 -6.20 -1.15
CA LEU A 78 8.07 -5.90 -1.04
C LEU A 78 8.82 -7.12 -0.50
N THR A 79 10.08 -7.23 -0.87
CA THR A 79 11.03 -8.15 -0.23
C THR A 79 12.28 -7.44 0.25
N GLY A 80 12.91 -7.97 1.29
CA GLY A 80 14.18 -7.47 1.78
C GLY A 80 14.85 -8.42 2.76
N MET A 81 16.15 -8.23 2.96
CA MET A 81 16.93 -8.97 3.94
C MET A 81 17.06 -8.13 5.21
N ILE A 82 16.81 -8.73 6.37
CA ILE A 82 17.05 -8.14 7.69
C ILE A 82 17.84 -9.16 8.50
N GLU A 83 19.03 -8.78 8.98
CA GLU A 83 19.90 -9.66 9.80
C GLU A 83 20.21 -11.02 9.15
N GLY A 84 20.20 -11.09 7.81
CA GLY A 84 20.46 -12.33 7.06
C GLY A 84 19.21 -13.14 6.72
N ASP A 85 18.05 -12.77 7.26
CA ASP A 85 16.77 -13.41 6.98
C ASP A 85 15.98 -12.66 5.91
N LEU A 86 15.30 -13.40 5.04
CA LEU A 86 14.41 -12.86 4.02
C LEU A 86 13.04 -12.54 4.62
N TYR A 87 12.55 -11.33 4.37
CA TYR A 87 11.23 -10.88 4.75
C TYR A 87 10.43 -10.48 3.52
N CYS A 88 9.13 -10.80 3.58
CA CYS A 88 8.11 -10.31 2.67
C CYS A 88 7.23 -9.31 3.42
N VAL A 89 6.95 -8.17 2.80
CA VAL A 89 6.17 -7.10 3.41
C VAL A 89 5.07 -6.67 2.46
N ALA A 90 3.85 -6.59 2.98
CA ALA A 90 2.71 -6.02 2.30
C ALA A 90 2.42 -4.68 2.98
N GLN A 91 2.65 -3.59 2.27
CA GLN A 91 2.34 -2.25 2.72
C GLN A 91 1.02 -1.83 2.09
N HIS A 92 0.05 -1.42 2.91
CA HIS A 92 -1.22 -0.92 2.38
C HIS A 92 -0.97 0.27 1.44
N HIS A 93 -1.52 0.18 0.23
CA HIS A 93 -1.20 1.08 -0.87
C HIS A 93 -2.43 1.35 -1.73
N ALA A 94 -2.38 2.45 -2.50
CA ALA A 94 -3.34 2.73 -3.55
C ALA A 94 -2.65 3.00 -4.87
N ILE A 95 -3.31 2.59 -5.94
CA ILE A 95 -2.94 2.87 -7.33
C ILE A 95 -4.12 3.53 -8.04
N TRP A 96 -3.84 4.17 -9.17
CA TRP A 96 -4.84 4.78 -10.02
C TRP A 96 -5.09 3.93 -11.26
N LYS A 97 -6.36 3.74 -11.63
CA LYS A 97 -6.78 3.01 -12.82
C LYS A 97 -7.59 3.90 -13.76
N LYS A 98 -7.23 3.90 -15.03
CA LYS A 98 -8.03 4.55 -16.09
C LYS A 98 -7.86 3.81 -17.40
N ASN A 99 -8.97 3.60 -18.13
CA ASN A 99 -8.98 2.93 -19.43
C ASN A 99 -8.23 1.58 -19.44
N GLY A 100 -8.38 0.80 -18.37
CA GLY A 100 -7.72 -0.50 -18.22
C GLY A 100 -6.24 -0.46 -17.80
N GLN A 101 -5.62 0.72 -17.73
CA GLN A 101 -4.24 0.88 -17.26
C GLN A 101 -4.21 1.20 -15.77
N CYS A 102 -3.29 0.55 -15.05
CA CYS A 102 -3.02 0.78 -13.64
C CYS A 102 -1.65 1.47 -13.49
N LEU A 103 -1.59 2.53 -12.70
CA LEU A 103 -0.37 3.32 -12.45
C LEU A 103 -0.22 3.64 -10.96
N ASP A 104 1.01 3.57 -10.46
CA ASP A 104 1.36 4.10 -9.14
C ASP A 104 1.83 5.54 -9.30
N VAL A 105 0.99 6.47 -8.84
CA VAL A 105 1.25 7.91 -8.92
C VAL A 105 2.08 8.40 -7.74
N THR A 106 2.41 7.54 -6.77
CA THR A 106 3.19 7.90 -5.59
C THR A 106 4.66 7.93 -5.92
N PRO A 107 5.37 9.07 -5.75
CA PRO A 107 6.79 9.12 -6.04
C PRO A 107 7.60 8.15 -5.17
N GLU A 108 8.71 7.70 -5.73
CA GLU A 108 9.64 6.79 -5.08
C GLU A 108 10.90 7.51 -4.64
N ALA A 109 11.48 7.10 -3.51
CA ALA A 109 12.74 7.66 -3.05
C ALA A 109 13.93 7.15 -3.88
N ASN A 110 13.85 5.89 -4.31
CA ASN A 110 14.82 5.29 -5.20
C ASN A 110 14.33 5.37 -6.66
N PRO A 111 14.92 6.21 -7.53
CA PRO A 111 14.49 6.36 -8.91
C PRO A 111 14.70 5.09 -9.76
N ALA A 112 15.50 4.12 -9.29
CA ALA A 112 15.66 2.83 -9.97
C ALA A 112 14.41 1.94 -9.86
N ILE A 113 13.51 2.21 -8.90
CA ILE A 113 12.25 1.50 -8.75
C ILE A 113 11.22 2.17 -9.68
N THR A 114 11.02 1.57 -10.85
CA THR A 114 10.10 2.07 -11.89
C THR A 114 8.75 1.36 -11.89
N LYS A 115 8.61 0.30 -11.08
CA LYS A 115 7.41 -0.53 -10.99
C LYS A 115 7.28 -1.16 -9.61
N ILE A 116 6.05 -1.49 -9.23
CA ILE A 116 5.74 -2.21 -8.00
C ILE A 116 4.99 -3.50 -8.32
N THR A 117 5.04 -4.46 -7.38
CA THR A 117 4.11 -5.59 -7.39
C THR A 117 2.96 -5.26 -6.46
N PHE A 118 1.76 -5.19 -7.03
CA PHE A 118 0.57 -4.77 -6.33
C PHE A 118 -0.42 -5.92 -6.23
N LEU A 119 -1.04 -6.08 -5.05
CA LEU A 119 -2.12 -7.01 -4.79
C LEU A 119 -3.39 -6.21 -4.51
N PRO A 120 -4.34 -6.11 -5.45
CA PRO A 120 -5.64 -5.51 -5.20
C PRO A 120 -6.37 -6.22 -4.06
N ASP A 121 -6.97 -5.45 -3.16
CA ASP A 121 -7.68 -5.98 -2.01
C ASP A 121 -8.75 -5.00 -1.50
N ASN A 122 -9.98 -5.11 -2.05
CA ASN A 122 -11.10 -4.29 -1.61
C ASN A 122 -11.64 -4.61 -0.21
N ARG A 123 -11.04 -5.57 0.52
CA ARG A 123 -11.39 -5.77 1.94
C ARG A 123 -11.00 -4.55 2.77
N LEU A 124 -10.03 -3.74 2.32
CA LEU A 124 -9.60 -2.51 3.00
C LEU A 124 -9.82 -1.27 2.14
N GLN A 125 -11.08 -0.85 2.00
CA GLN A 125 -11.37 0.46 1.39
C GLN A 125 -11.01 1.59 2.35
N ILE A 126 -10.53 2.72 1.84
CA ILE A 126 -10.39 3.98 2.61
C ILE A 126 -11.51 4.92 2.16
N GLY A 127 -12.32 5.40 3.11
CA GLY A 127 -13.25 6.50 2.86
C GLY A 127 -13.24 7.53 3.98
N HIS A 128 -14.16 8.48 3.93
CA HIS A 128 -14.16 9.70 4.76
C HIS A 128 -14.11 9.45 6.29
N GLY A 129 -14.46 8.24 6.76
CA GLY A 129 -14.46 7.87 8.18
C GLY A 129 -13.32 6.96 8.63
N ILE A 130 -12.28 6.72 7.82
CA ILE A 130 -11.19 5.82 8.20
C ILE A 130 -9.96 6.59 8.67
N THR A 131 -9.69 6.50 9.97
CA THR A 131 -8.33 6.70 10.50
C THR A 131 -7.60 5.38 10.37
N ILE A 132 -6.93 5.15 9.24
CA ILE A 132 -5.86 4.15 9.21
C ILE A 132 -4.73 4.83 9.97
N SER A 133 -4.50 4.43 11.22
CA SER A 133 -3.55 5.17 12.07
C SER A 133 -2.17 5.32 11.43
N ILE A 134 -1.76 4.39 10.57
CA ILE A 134 -0.45 4.27 9.89
C ILE A 134 -0.67 3.21 8.79
N PRO A 135 -0.11 3.25 7.56
CA PRO A 135 -0.37 2.16 6.60
C PRO A 135 -0.03 0.82 7.27
N PRO A 136 -1.02 -0.08 7.49
CA PRO A 136 -0.75 -1.34 8.15
C PRO A 136 0.25 -2.09 7.29
N LEU A 137 1.26 -2.66 7.94
CA LEU A 137 2.20 -3.56 7.32
C LEU A 137 1.81 -4.98 7.74
N PHE A 138 1.76 -5.89 6.78
CA PHE A 138 1.80 -7.31 7.08
C PHE A 138 3.19 -7.83 6.73
N VAL A 139 3.90 -8.36 7.72
CA VAL A 139 5.28 -8.81 7.59
C VAL A 139 5.30 -10.33 7.75
N TRP A 140 5.99 -11.02 6.87
CA TRP A 140 6.22 -12.46 6.95
C TRP A 140 7.70 -12.79 6.76
N GLY A 141 8.22 -13.66 7.62
CA GLY A 141 9.59 -14.17 7.57
C GLY A 141 9.70 -15.53 8.25
N ALA A 142 10.93 -15.97 8.55
CA ALA A 142 11.19 -17.28 9.12
C ALA A 142 10.46 -17.55 10.45
N ALA A 143 10.29 -16.51 11.28
CA ALA A 143 9.62 -16.60 12.58
C ALA A 143 8.08 -16.55 12.51
N GLY A 144 7.49 -16.41 11.31
CA GLY A 144 6.05 -16.32 11.11
C GLY A 144 5.58 -14.98 10.52
N ALA A 145 4.29 -14.70 10.67
CA ALA A 145 3.66 -13.49 10.15
C ALA A 145 3.10 -12.59 11.26
N VAL A 146 3.16 -11.27 11.07
CA VAL A 146 2.67 -10.30 12.04
C VAL A 146 2.13 -9.03 11.37
N TRP A 147 1.07 -8.48 11.96
CA TRP A 147 0.61 -7.12 11.66
C TRP A 147 1.46 -6.10 12.41
N ALA A 148 2.05 -5.16 11.69
CA ALA A 148 2.85 -4.08 12.24
C ALA A 148 2.26 -2.71 11.89
N ASN A 149 2.30 -1.82 12.87
CA ASN A 149 1.92 -0.42 12.80
C ASN A 149 3.04 0.44 12.16
N GLY A 150 3.88 -0.14 11.30
CA GLY A 150 5.15 0.45 10.93
C GLY A 150 6.20 0.34 12.05
N ILE A 151 7.37 0.95 11.81
CA ILE A 151 8.51 0.87 12.71
C ILE A 151 8.56 2.11 13.60
N LYS A 152 8.64 1.92 14.93
CA LYS A 152 8.83 3.02 15.90
C LYS A 152 10.11 3.80 15.58
N ASN A 153 10.11 5.12 15.80
CA ASN A 153 11.24 6.02 15.51
C ASN A 153 12.60 5.55 16.05
N ASN A 154 12.64 4.77 17.13
CA ASN A 154 13.87 4.31 17.79
C ASN A 154 14.25 2.86 17.44
N SER A 155 13.61 2.25 16.45
CA SER A 155 13.95 0.87 16.07
C SER A 155 15.28 0.82 15.32
N PRO A 156 16.15 -0.17 15.60
CA PRO A 156 17.35 -0.43 14.79
C PRO A 156 17.00 -0.76 13.32
N MET A 157 15.75 -1.14 13.04
CA MET A 157 15.27 -1.45 11.71
C MET A 157 14.84 -0.21 10.88
N LYS A 158 14.95 1.02 11.44
CA LYS A 158 14.53 2.28 10.79
C LYS A 158 15.16 2.48 9.41
N SER A 159 16.47 2.25 9.27
CA SER A 159 17.21 2.48 8.02
C SER A 159 16.82 1.54 6.88
N TYR A 160 16.19 0.41 7.19
CA TYR A 160 15.81 -0.63 6.23
C TYR A 160 14.34 -0.53 5.77
N TYR A 161 13.57 0.38 6.40
CA TYR A 161 12.15 0.58 6.16
C TYR A 161 11.85 2.01 5.69
N PHE A 162 10.77 2.15 4.94
CA PHE A 162 10.22 3.44 4.58
C PHE A 162 9.59 4.07 5.83
N GLU A 163 10.07 5.27 6.21
CA GLU A 163 9.54 6.06 7.32
C GLU A 163 8.03 6.25 7.13
N THR A 164 7.21 5.90 8.11
CA THR A 164 5.78 6.18 8.05
C THR A 164 5.56 7.57 8.63
N ASN A 165 5.60 8.58 7.76
CA ASN A 165 5.21 9.93 8.18
C ASN A 165 3.71 9.95 8.53
N TYR A 166 3.44 10.34 9.76
CA TYR A 166 2.15 10.26 10.47
C TYR A 166 1.06 11.20 9.91
N HIS A 167 0.63 11.11 8.65
CA HIS A 167 -0.43 12.03 8.17
C HIS A 167 -1.47 11.47 7.18
N SER A 168 -1.58 10.17 6.92
CA SER A 168 -2.32 9.70 5.72
C SER A 168 -3.86 9.59 5.80
N SER A 169 -4.54 10.15 6.80
CA SER A 169 -6.01 10.33 6.75
C SER A 169 -6.45 11.79 7.00
N ALA A 170 -5.84 12.47 7.97
CA ALA A 170 -6.17 13.86 8.28
C ALA A 170 -5.73 14.84 7.18
N SER A 171 -4.62 14.57 6.48
CA SER A 171 -4.16 15.43 5.38
C SER A 171 -5.12 15.37 4.18
N ALA A 172 -5.68 14.19 3.87
CA ALA A 172 -6.61 14.01 2.77
C ALA A 172 -7.95 14.74 3.03
N ILE A 173 -8.46 14.69 4.25
CA ILE A 173 -9.68 15.41 4.66
C ILE A 173 -9.44 16.93 4.58
N SER A 174 -8.33 17.41 5.14
CA SER A 174 -7.96 18.83 5.14
C SER A 174 -7.68 19.38 3.74
N ALA A 175 -6.93 18.64 2.92
CA ALA A 175 -6.57 19.04 1.55
C ALA A 175 -7.76 19.03 0.59
N LEU A 176 -8.74 18.15 0.82
CA LEU A 176 -9.97 18.10 0.03
C LEU A 176 -11.06 19.03 0.55
N LYS A 177 -10.83 19.78 1.65
CA LYS A 177 -11.83 20.57 2.38
C LYS A 177 -13.13 19.80 2.64
N LEU A 178 -13.02 18.49 2.79
CA LEU A 178 -14.19 17.64 3.06
C LEU A 178 -14.54 17.85 4.52
N SER A 179 -15.52 18.72 4.78
CA SER A 179 -16.10 18.82 6.12
C SER A 179 -16.75 17.47 6.46
N PRO A 180 -16.57 16.93 7.68
CA PRO A 180 -17.41 15.84 8.14
C PRO A 180 -18.88 16.27 8.00
N PRO A 181 -19.80 15.38 7.57
CA PRO A 181 -21.23 15.65 7.67
C PRO A 181 -21.66 15.86 9.12
#